data_AF-A0A920IR76-F1
#
_entry.id   AF-A0A920IR76-F1
#
_cell.length_a   1.000
_cell.length_b   1.000
_cell.length_c   1.000
_cell.angle_alpha   90.00
_cell.angle_beta   90.00
_cell.angle_gamma   90.00
#
_symmetry.space_group_name_H-M   'P 1'
#
loop_
_entity.id
_entity.type
_entity.pdbx_description
1 polymer ?
#
loop_
_entity_poly.entity_id
_entity_poly.type
_entity_poly.pdbx_seq_one_letter_code
_entity_poly.pdbx_strand_id
1 'polypeptide(L)'
;MSRESLFLTLVAIGLIPLGATYGAHPSFNLLPISFLDEVEINSIDHANIFSGIMGLYITMAIFWILGAFNKSLTIPALWSLVIFMTGIGAGRAISMIADGIPSSPYLLFLLLEVIFALIGFMFIKSTKSHSA
;
A
#
# COMPACT_ATOMS: atom_id res chain seq x y z
N MET A 1 -6.53 20.02 8.21
CA MET A 1 -6.49 19.08 7.06
C MET A 1 -7.90 18.58 6.79
N SER A 2 -8.27 18.29 5.54
CA SER A 2 -9.58 17.66 5.24
C SER A 2 -9.54 16.16 5.56
N ARG A 3 -10.70 15.49 5.57
CA ARG A 3 -10.78 14.05 5.88
C ARG A 3 -9.98 13.19 4.89
N GLU A 4 -10.00 13.56 3.61
CA GLU A 4 -9.26 12.91 2.54
C GLU A 4 -7.76 13.07 2.73
N SER A 5 -7.32 14.28 3.09
CA SER A 5 -5.93 14.60 3.38
C SER A 5 -5.41 13.78 4.56
N LEU A 6 -6.17 13.72 5.66
CA LEU A 6 -5.81 12.92 6.83
C LEU A 6 -5.73 11.42 6.49
N PHE A 7 -6.67 10.92 5.70
CA PHE A 7 -6.67 9.52 5.25
C PHE A 7 -5.45 9.19 4.39
N LEU A 8 -5.16 10.00 3.37
CA LEU A 8 -3.99 9.83 2.51
C LEU A 8 -2.69 9.82 3.32
N THR A 9 -2.54 10.75 4.27
CA THR A 9 -1.36 10.81 5.15
C THR A 9 -1.26 9.57 6.05
N LEU A 10 -2.36 9.12 6.66
CA LEU A 10 -2.36 7.93 7.52
C LEU A 10 -1.93 6.69 6.76
N VAL A 11 -2.50 6.46 5.58
CA VAL A 11 -2.17 5.29 4.75
C VAL A 11 -0.72 5.37 4.26
N ALA A 12 -0.23 6.55 3.87
CA ALA A 12 1.15 6.75 3.46
C ALA A 12 2.15 6.45 4.61
N ILE A 13 1.85 6.88 5.84
CA ILE A 13 2.70 6.61 7.01
C ILE A 13 2.80 5.11 7.28
N GLY A 14 1.74 4.33 7.04
CA GLY A 14 1.79 2.87 7.14
C GLY A 14 2.54 2.21 5.98
N LEU A 15 2.41 2.76 4.76
CA LEU A 15 3.01 2.16 3.57
C LEU A 15 4.54 2.35 3.49
N ILE A 16 5.07 3.46 3.99
CA ILE A 16 6.52 3.74 4.00
C ILE A 16 7.32 2.66 4.75
N PRO A 17 7.06 2.36 6.05
CA PRO A 17 7.79 1.33 6.77
C PRO A 17 7.55 -0.07 6.18
N LEU A 18 6.36 -0.32 5.61
CA LEU A 18 6.08 -1.58 4.91
C LEU A 18 6.97 -1.74 3.67
N GLY A 19 7.05 -0.71 2.82
CA GLY A 19 7.93 -0.66 1.65
C GLY A 19 9.40 -0.79 2.04
N ALA A 20 9.84 -0.04 3.04
CA ALA A 20 11.21 -0.09 3.54
C ALA A 20 11.58 -1.47 4.12
N THR A 21 10.65 -2.15 4.78
CA THR A 21 10.86 -3.54 5.27
C THR A 21 11.12 -4.50 4.10
N TYR A 22 10.42 -4.36 2.96
CA TYR A 22 10.75 -5.17 1.78
C TYR A 22 12.19 -4.95 1.30
N GLY A 23 12.61 -3.69 1.12
CA GLY A 23 13.94 -3.38 0.58
C GLY A 23 15.09 -3.63 1.55
N ALA A 24 14.84 -3.60 2.86
CA ALA A 24 15.85 -3.82 3.89
C ALA A 24 15.91 -5.27 4.40
N HIS A 25 15.00 -6.15 3.96
CA HIS A 25 15.01 -7.57 4.31
C HIS A 25 16.29 -8.26 3.80
N PRO A 26 16.90 -9.19 4.55
CA PRO A 26 16.59 -9.59 5.94
C PRO A 26 17.28 -8.72 6.99
N SER A 27 18.10 -7.76 6.57
CA SER A 27 18.97 -6.98 7.45
C SER A 27 18.21 -6.16 8.49
N PHE A 28 16.98 -5.72 8.18
CA PHE A 28 16.21 -4.84 9.04
C PHE A 28 14.70 -4.94 8.82
N ASN A 29 13.94 -5.00 9.92
CA ASN A 29 12.47 -4.97 9.90
C ASN A 29 11.97 -3.73 10.66
N LEU A 30 11.23 -2.86 9.97
CA LEU A 30 10.67 -1.62 10.53
C LEU A 30 9.28 -1.82 11.15
N LEU A 31 8.67 -2.99 10.94
CA LEU A 31 7.35 -3.33 11.46
C LEU A 31 7.45 -4.38 12.58
N PRO A 32 6.60 -4.31 13.61
CA PRO A 32 6.55 -5.31 14.68
C PRO A 32 5.80 -6.58 14.23
N ILE A 33 5.94 -6.98 12.96
CA ILE A 33 5.31 -8.16 12.37
C ILE A 33 6.32 -8.92 11.49
N SER A 34 6.46 -10.20 11.77
CA SER A 34 7.33 -11.15 11.08
C SER A 34 6.63 -11.76 9.87
N PHE A 35 6.45 -10.98 8.80
CA PHE A 35 5.78 -11.48 7.57
C PHE A 35 6.76 -11.95 6.48
N LEU A 36 8.04 -11.61 6.59
CA LEU A 36 9.10 -11.99 5.63
C LEU A 36 10.05 -13.07 6.16
N ASP A 37 9.81 -13.63 7.35
CA ASP A 37 10.74 -14.56 7.98
C ASP A 37 11.01 -15.83 7.15
N GLU A 38 10.03 -16.26 6.34
CA GLU A 38 10.16 -17.41 5.43
C GLU A 38 10.72 -17.04 4.03
N VAL A 39 11.03 -15.76 3.80
CA VAL A 39 11.52 -15.26 2.50
C VAL A 39 13.04 -15.22 2.50
N GLU A 40 13.67 -16.05 1.67
CA GLU A 40 15.13 -16.04 1.49
C GLU A 40 15.57 -15.19 0.29
N ILE A 41 16.49 -14.24 0.52
CA ILE A 41 17.14 -13.45 -0.53
C ILE A 41 18.54 -14.03 -0.79
N ASN A 42 18.61 -14.94 -1.77
CA ASN A 42 19.81 -15.73 -2.08
C ASN A 42 20.63 -15.17 -3.25
N SER A 43 20.19 -14.08 -3.89
CA SER A 43 20.88 -13.50 -5.05
C SER A 43 20.73 -11.98 -5.11
N ILE A 44 21.63 -11.33 -5.87
CA ILE A 44 21.55 -9.89 -6.18
C ILE A 44 20.23 -9.59 -6.93
N ASP A 45 19.77 -10.49 -7.79
CA ASP A 45 18.53 -10.32 -8.54
C ASP A 45 17.31 -10.33 -7.62
N HIS A 46 17.25 -11.24 -6.64
CA HIS A 46 16.20 -11.24 -5.63
C HIS A 46 16.21 -9.91 -4.86
N ALA A 47 17.37 -9.45 -4.40
CA ALA A 47 17.49 -8.19 -3.68
C ALA A 47 17.01 -6.98 -4.51
N ASN A 48 17.29 -6.98 -5.82
CA ASN A 48 16.82 -5.93 -6.74
C ASN A 48 15.30 -5.95 -6.94
N ILE A 49 14.66 -7.13 -6.95
CA ILE A 49 13.18 -7.23 -6.99
C ILE A 49 12.56 -6.57 -5.76
N PHE A 50 13.06 -6.90 -4.57
CA PHE A 50 12.58 -6.31 -3.31
C PHE A 50 12.85 -4.79 -3.24
N SER A 51 14.00 -4.34 -3.75
CA SER A 51 14.32 -2.91 -3.88
C SER A 51 13.35 -2.19 -4.82
N GLY A 52 12.95 -2.84 -5.92
CA GLY A 52 11.91 -2.33 -6.83
C GLY A 52 10.56 -2.19 -6.15
N ILE A 53 10.14 -3.20 -5.39
CA ILE A 53 8.89 -3.18 -4.60
C ILE A 53 8.93 -2.05 -3.57
N MET A 54 10.03 -1.91 -2.83
CA MET A 54 10.23 -0.79 -1.90
C MET A 54 10.06 0.56 -2.60
N GLY A 55 10.73 0.76 -3.73
CA GLY A 55 10.65 2.00 -4.51
C GLY A 55 9.21 2.33 -4.90
N LEU A 56 8.47 1.36 -5.44
CA LEU A 56 7.06 1.51 -5.79
C LEU A 56 6.20 1.94 -4.59
N TYR A 57 6.37 1.28 -3.44
CA TYR A 57 5.61 1.59 -2.22
C TYR A 57 5.91 3.00 -1.71
N ILE A 58 7.20 3.37 -1.65
CA ILE A 58 7.62 4.69 -1.17
C ILE A 58 7.17 5.79 -2.12
N THR A 59 7.31 5.62 -3.44
CA THR A 59 6.88 6.62 -4.42
C THR A 59 5.37 6.83 -4.37
N MET A 60 4.57 5.77 -4.22
CA MET A 60 3.12 5.90 -4.05
C MET A 60 2.76 6.62 -2.75
N ALA A 61 3.43 6.29 -1.64
CA ALA A 61 3.23 7.00 -0.38
C ALA A 61 3.57 8.50 -0.49
N ILE A 62 4.67 8.84 -1.17
CA ILE A 62 5.04 10.24 -1.46
C ILE A 62 3.93 10.92 -2.27
N PHE A 63 3.42 10.27 -3.31
CA PHE A 63 2.33 10.83 -4.11
C PHE A 63 1.06 11.07 -3.29
N TRP A 64 0.73 10.19 -2.35
CA TRP A 64 -0.40 10.38 -1.45
C TRP A 64 -0.18 11.54 -0.47
N ILE A 65 1.04 11.69 0.05
CA ILE A 65 1.42 12.85 0.87
C ILE A 65 1.27 14.15 0.07
N LEU A 66 1.75 14.18 -1.18
CA LEU A 66 1.58 15.34 -2.06
C LEU A 66 0.08 15.64 -2.31
N GLY A 67 -0.72 14.60 -2.56
CA GLY A 67 -2.18 14.71 -2.70
C GLY A 67 -2.90 15.17 -1.43
N ALA A 68 -2.34 14.89 -0.25
CA ALA A 68 -2.88 15.34 1.02
C ALA A 68 -2.68 16.85 1.23
N PHE A 69 -1.60 17.43 0.71
CA PHE A 69 -1.26 18.85 0.86
C PHE A 69 -1.64 19.72 -0.35
N ASN A 70 -1.90 19.12 -1.51
CA ASN A 70 -2.31 19.84 -2.71
C ASN A 70 -3.72 19.43 -3.19
N LYS A 71 -4.66 20.39 -3.18
CA LYS A 71 -6.06 20.19 -3.55
C LYS A 71 -6.26 19.73 -4.99
N SER A 72 -5.41 20.15 -5.93
CA SER A 72 -5.50 19.68 -7.32
C SER A 72 -5.07 18.23 -7.48
N LEU A 73 -4.26 17.72 -6.54
CA LEU A 73 -3.74 16.35 -6.54
C LEU A 73 -4.52 15.39 -5.64
N THR A 74 -5.42 15.87 -4.78
CA THR A 74 -6.15 15.02 -3.84
C THR A 74 -6.96 13.92 -4.54
N ILE A 75 -7.71 14.25 -5.60
CA ILE A 75 -8.51 13.24 -6.33
C ILE A 75 -7.63 12.26 -7.12
N PRO A 76 -6.60 12.72 -7.88
CA PRO A 76 -5.61 11.81 -8.47
C PRO A 76 -4.94 10.87 -7.45
N ALA A 77 -4.57 11.38 -6.27
CA ALA A 77 -3.95 10.59 -5.22
C ALA A 77 -4.91 9.55 -4.61
N LEU A 78 -6.18 9.89 -4.41
CA LEU A 78 -7.18 8.92 -3.97
C LEU A 78 -7.39 7.82 -5.02
N TRP A 79 -7.45 8.17 -6.30
CA TRP A 79 -7.58 7.16 -7.37
C TRP A 79 -6.37 6.23 -7.41
N SER A 80 -5.16 6.78 -7.31
CA SER A 80 -3.94 5.97 -7.30
C SER A 80 -3.89 5.06 -6.07
N LEU A 81 -4.36 5.53 -4.90
CA LEU A 81 -4.53 4.70 -3.70
C LEU A 81 -5.49 3.54 -3.94
N VAL A 82 -6.68 3.82 -4.48
CA VAL A 82 -7.69 2.78 -4.76
C VAL A 82 -7.14 1.73 -5.73
N ILE A 83 -6.50 2.17 -6.83
CA ILE A 83 -5.91 1.28 -7.83
C ILE A 83 -4.78 0.45 -7.21
N PHE A 84 -3.92 1.06 -6.41
CA PHE A 84 -2.81 0.37 -5.76
C PHE A 84 -3.30 -0.70 -4.78
N MET A 85 -4.25 -0.36 -3.91
CA MET A 85 -4.82 -1.29 -2.92
C MET A 85 -5.58 -2.44 -3.59
N THR A 86 -6.40 -2.13 -4.61
CA THR A 86 -7.14 -3.18 -5.35
C THR A 86 -6.20 -4.05 -6.19
N GLY A 87 -5.15 -3.48 -6.78
CA GLY A 87 -4.15 -4.24 -7.55
C GLY A 87 -3.41 -5.26 -6.69
N ILE A 88 -2.90 -4.85 -5.53
CA ILE A 88 -2.23 -5.77 -4.60
C ILE A 88 -3.22 -6.80 -4.05
N GLY A 89 -4.39 -6.35 -3.58
CA GLY A 89 -5.40 -7.24 -3.02
C GLY A 89 -5.90 -8.28 -4.02
N ALA A 90 -6.09 -7.90 -5.28
CA ALA A 90 -6.46 -8.82 -6.36
C ALA A 90 -5.34 -9.82 -6.65
N GLY A 91 -4.09 -9.37 -6.76
CA GLY A 91 -2.94 -10.27 -6.94
C GLY A 91 -2.83 -11.29 -5.80
N ARG A 92 -3.01 -10.83 -4.56
CA ARG A 92 -2.99 -11.69 -3.38
C ARG A 92 -4.16 -12.67 -3.35
N ALA A 93 -5.36 -12.24 -3.72
CA ALA A 93 -6.52 -13.11 -3.82
C ALA A 93 -6.33 -14.20 -4.89
N ILE A 94 -5.73 -13.85 -6.04
CA ILE A 94 -5.38 -14.83 -7.09
C ILE A 94 -4.40 -15.86 -6.54
N SER A 95 -3.32 -15.43 -5.88
CA SER A 95 -2.37 -16.35 -5.23
C SER A 95 -3.02 -17.21 -4.15
N MET A 96 -3.94 -16.67 -3.36
CA MET A 96 -4.66 -17.47 -2.34
C MET A 96 -5.51 -18.58 -2.96
N ILE A 97 -6.10 -18.32 -4.12
CA ILE A 97 -6.91 -19.29 -4.85
C ILE A 97 -6.03 -20.35 -5.53
N ALA A 98 -4.89 -19.93 -6.10
CA ALA A 98 -4.01 -20.80 -6.87
C ALA A 98 -3.05 -21.62 -5.98
N ASP A 99 -2.43 -20.97 -5.00
CA ASP A 99 -1.32 -21.48 -4.19
C ASP A 99 -1.75 -21.87 -2.76
N GLY A 100 -2.97 -21.47 -2.34
CA GLY A 100 -3.53 -21.74 -1.02
C GLY A 100 -3.42 -20.57 -0.03
N ILE A 101 -3.97 -20.75 1.16
CA ILE A 101 -4.08 -19.69 2.18
C ILE A 101 -2.71 -19.44 2.84
N PRO A 102 -2.15 -18.21 2.78
CA PRO A 102 -0.86 -17.87 3.38
C PRO A 102 -0.96 -17.66 4.89
N SER A 103 0.16 -17.35 5.52
CA SER A 103 0.24 -17.02 6.94
C SER A 103 -0.63 -15.79 7.32
N SER A 104 -1.00 -15.71 8.60
CA SER A 104 -1.94 -14.71 9.12
C SER A 104 -1.64 -13.24 8.78
N PRO A 105 -0.39 -12.75 8.71
CA PRO A 105 -0.11 -11.35 8.35
C PRO A 105 -0.64 -10.97 6.96
N TYR A 106 -0.58 -11.90 6.00
CA TYR A 106 -1.03 -11.65 4.64
C TYR A 106 -2.56 -11.57 4.51
N LEU A 107 -3.30 -12.25 5.40
CA LEU A 107 -4.75 -12.09 5.52
C LEU A 107 -5.12 -10.71 6.07
N LEU A 108 -4.36 -10.22 7.06
CA LEU A 108 -4.56 -8.88 7.61
C LEU A 108 -4.25 -7.80 6.56
N PHE A 109 -3.19 -7.97 5.78
CA PHE A 109 -2.88 -7.06 4.68
C PHE A 109 -3.99 -7.04 3.63
N LEU A 110 -4.52 -8.20 3.23
CA LEU A 110 -5.65 -8.26 2.30
C LEU A 110 -6.87 -7.50 2.84
N LEU A 111 -7.17 -7.67 4.12
CA LEU A 111 -8.27 -6.95 4.76
C LEU A 111 -8.06 -5.44 4.72
N LEU A 112 -6.86 -4.96 5.05
CA LEU A 112 -6.52 -3.54 5.00
C LEU A 112 -6.56 -2.98 3.58
N GLU A 113 -6.06 -3.73 2.60
CA GLU A 113 -6.12 -3.40 1.17
C GLU A 113 -7.58 -3.16 0.74
N VAL A 114 -8.50 -4.08 1.07
CA VAL A 114 -9.93 -3.93 0.76
C VAL A 114 -10.55 -2.73 1.49
N ILE A 115 -10.32 -2.59 2.80
CA ILE A 115 -10.89 -1.49 3.59
C ILE A 115 -10.42 -0.13 3.05
N PHE A 116 -9.12 0.02 2.79
CA PHE A 116 -8.57 1.28 2.30
C PHE A 116 -9.02 1.60 0.87
N ALA A 117 -9.15 0.60 0.00
CA ALA A 117 -9.75 0.78 -1.32
C ALA A 117 -11.20 1.31 -1.23
N LEU A 118 -12.03 0.70 -0.37
CA LEU A 118 -13.41 1.12 -0.19
C LEU A 118 -13.51 2.55 0.37
N ILE A 119 -12.73 2.87 1.40
CA ILE A 119 -12.69 4.22 1.98
C ILE A 119 -12.22 5.26 0.95
N GLY A 120 -11.15 4.96 0.21
CA GLY A 120 -10.65 5.84 -0.85
C GLY A 120 -11.71 6.12 -1.92
N PHE A 121 -12.43 5.08 -2.36
CA PHE A 121 -13.50 5.20 -3.34
C PHE A 121 -14.68 6.03 -2.81
N MET A 122 -15.07 5.84 -1.55
CA MET A 122 -16.11 6.65 -0.90
C MET A 122 -15.72 8.14 -0.86
N PHE A 123 -14.47 8.46 -0.54
CA PHE A 123 -14.00 9.85 -0.56
C PHE A 123 -14.05 10.46 -1.97
N ILE A 124 -13.62 9.74 -3.00
CA ILE A 124 -13.72 10.20 -4.40
C ILE A 124 -15.17 10.57 -4.75
N LYS A 125 -16.12 9.70 -4.40
CA LYS A 125 -17.55 9.93 -4.69
C LYS A 125 -18.09 11.14 -3.92
N SER A 126 -17.73 11.29 -2.65
CA SER A 126 -18.15 12.41 -1.81
C SER A 126 -17.64 13.74 -2.33
N THR A 127 -16.39 13.81 -2.80
CA THR A 127 -15.81 15.06 -3.30
C THR A 127 -16.42 15.48 -4.64
N LYS A 128 -16.67 14.54 -5.56
CA LYS A 128 -17.34 14.85 -6.84
C LYS A 128 -18.76 15.40 -6.65
N SER A 129 -19.49 14.89 -5.65
CA SER A 129 -20.86 15.34 -5.35
C SER A 129 -20.95 16.76 -4.82
N HIS A 130 -19.85 17.36 -4.33
CA HIS A 130 -19.83 18.74 -3.81
C HIS A 130 -19.34 19.76 -4.84
N SER A 131 -18.83 19.30 -5.98
CA SER A 131 -18.32 20.12 -7.08
C SER A 131 -19.27 20.19 -8.28
N ALA A 132 -20.42 19.53 -8.20
CA ALA A 132 -21.49 19.52 -9.20
C ALA A 132 -22.70 20.27 -8.64
#